data_AF-J5JA36-F1
#
_entry.id   AF-J5JA36-F1
#
_cell.length_a   1.000
_cell.length_b   1.000
_cell.length_c   1.000
_cell.angle_alpha   90.00
_cell.angle_beta   90.00
_cell.angle_gamma   90.00
#
_symmetry.space_group_name_H-M   'P 1'
#
loop_
_entity.id
_entity.type
_entity.pdbx_description
1 polymer ?
#
loop_
_entity_poly.entity_id
_entity_poly.type
_entity_poly.pdbx_seq_one_letter_code
_entity_poly.pdbx_strand_id
1 'polypeptide(L)'
;MSLDENADCGSFHEMPLTVESLAPAVRALDGVISGKDDLYLPPRFGHVYLFHFLGSLKSRIERDKKCGFIEAKNHVTNAALAYEFYRNAQDNPTTTSRLRRLRLIGNRWKDAVGSLLFLLLAFSKTAESFAKYPLKADNKTFRSLVLKALNDMPEELKNVCHELSIIAEHEAANNSSPDDILKSGLRDYVKECLLRPK
;
A
#
# COMPACT_ATOMS: atom_id res chain seq x y z
N MET A 1 -25.16 -34.49 -23.84
CA MET A 1 -24.78 -34.44 -22.41
C MET A 1 -23.92 -33.23 -22.23
N SER A 2 -24.55 -32.16 -21.73
CA SER A 2 -23.92 -30.89 -21.41
C SER A 2 -23.17 -31.05 -20.09
N LEU A 3 -21.89 -30.73 -20.08
CA LEU A 3 -21.12 -30.63 -18.85
C LEU A 3 -21.39 -29.23 -18.29
N ASP A 4 -22.21 -29.16 -17.23
CA ASP A 4 -22.28 -28.00 -16.36
C ASP A 4 -20.92 -27.83 -15.66
N GLU A 5 -20.09 -26.93 -16.16
CA GLU A 5 -19.03 -26.32 -15.35
C GLU A 5 -19.70 -25.40 -14.33
N ASN A 6 -20.11 -25.99 -13.21
CA ASN A 6 -20.40 -25.24 -12.00
C ASN A 6 -19.12 -24.53 -11.56
N ALA A 7 -19.01 -23.25 -11.91
CA ALA A 7 -18.06 -22.34 -11.31
C ALA A 7 -18.37 -22.26 -9.82
N ASP A 8 -17.50 -22.86 -9.01
CA ASP A 8 -17.47 -22.73 -7.57
C ASP A 8 -17.14 -21.26 -7.19
N CYS A 9 -18.13 -20.36 -7.30
CA CYS A 9 -18.08 -19.06 -6.61
C CYS A 9 -18.33 -19.38 -5.12
N GLY A 10 -17.24 -19.74 -4.44
CA GLY A 10 -17.22 -20.23 -3.07
C GLY A 10 -18.07 -19.42 -2.09
N SER A 11 -18.66 -20.14 -1.16
CA SER A 11 -19.60 -19.77 -0.10
C SER A 11 -19.04 -18.83 0.99
N PHE A 12 -18.41 -17.73 0.60
CA PHE A 12 -18.26 -16.56 1.45
C PHE A 12 -19.05 -15.41 0.83
N HIS A 13 -19.84 -14.74 1.65
CA HIS A 13 -20.70 -13.61 1.31
C HIS A 13 -19.86 -12.37 0.90
N GLU A 14 -18.95 -12.48 -0.09
CA GLU A 14 -18.21 -11.33 -0.61
C GLU A 14 -19.15 -10.49 -1.47
N MET A 15 -19.56 -9.33 -0.95
CA MET A 15 -20.36 -8.37 -1.71
C MET A 15 -19.64 -7.96 -3.01
N PRO A 16 -20.40 -7.70 -4.09
CA PRO A 16 -19.84 -7.19 -5.34
C PRO A 16 -19.00 -5.93 -5.09
N LEU A 17 -17.92 -5.78 -5.85
CA LEU A 17 -17.10 -4.56 -5.79
C LEU A 17 -17.92 -3.34 -6.26
N THR A 18 -18.10 -2.37 -5.36
CA THR A 18 -18.76 -1.09 -5.67
C THR A 18 -17.84 0.08 -5.37
N VAL A 19 -18.08 1.23 -6.02
CA VAL A 19 -17.34 2.47 -5.73
C VAL A 19 -17.57 2.92 -4.28
N GLU A 20 -18.81 2.80 -3.79
CA GLU A 20 -19.20 3.19 -2.42
C GLU A 20 -18.46 2.38 -1.35
N SER A 21 -18.30 1.06 -1.55
CA SER A 21 -17.54 0.21 -0.61
C SER A 21 -16.05 0.56 -0.55
N LEU A 22 -15.50 1.23 -1.57
CA LEU A 22 -14.08 1.64 -1.60
C LEU A 22 -13.85 3.02 -0.98
N ALA A 23 -14.87 3.87 -0.88
CA ALA A 23 -14.72 5.27 -0.50
C ALA A 23 -14.01 5.49 0.85
N PRO A 24 -14.31 4.73 1.94
CA PRO A 24 -13.60 4.91 3.21
C PRO A 24 -12.09 4.62 3.10
N ALA A 25 -11.72 3.53 2.42
CA ALA A 25 -10.34 3.13 2.23
C ALA A 25 -9.58 4.12 1.34
N VAL A 26 -10.22 4.60 0.27
CA VAL A 26 -9.65 5.61 -0.64
C VAL A 26 -9.45 6.95 0.08
N ARG A 27 -10.42 7.37 0.91
CA ARG A 27 -10.29 8.60 1.72
C ARG A 27 -9.14 8.52 2.71
N ALA A 28 -9.01 7.40 3.44
CA ALA A 28 -7.90 7.18 4.36
C ALA A 28 -6.55 7.22 3.64
N LEU A 29 -6.44 6.55 2.48
CA LEU A 29 -5.22 6.51 1.70
C LEU A 29 -4.85 7.88 1.11
N ASP A 30 -5.82 8.64 0.60
CA ASP A 30 -5.61 10.00 0.12
C ASP A 30 -5.19 10.97 1.24
N GLY A 31 -5.66 10.75 2.48
CA GLY A 31 -5.21 11.45 3.68
C GLY A 31 -3.69 11.31 3.90
N VAL A 32 -3.20 10.07 3.89
CA VAL A 32 -1.77 9.78 4.04
C VAL A 32 -0.97 10.33 2.85
N ILE A 33 -1.41 10.12 1.61
CA ILE A 33 -0.71 10.61 0.41
C ILE A 33 -0.61 12.14 0.40
N SER A 34 -1.65 12.84 0.84
CA SER A 34 -1.67 14.31 0.89
C SER A 34 -0.85 14.88 2.05
N GLY A 35 -0.34 14.04 2.97
CA GLY A 35 0.39 14.46 4.15
C GLY A 35 -0.51 15.11 5.21
N LYS A 36 -1.84 14.97 5.11
CA LYS A 36 -2.76 15.39 6.19
C LYS A 36 -2.46 14.62 7.48
N ASP A 37 -1.96 13.39 7.33
CA ASP A 37 -1.57 12.51 8.42
C ASP A 37 -0.05 12.48 8.66
N ASP A 38 0.73 13.47 8.18
CA ASP A 38 2.22 13.49 8.26
C ASP A 38 2.75 13.45 9.71
N LEU A 39 1.90 13.78 10.70
CA LEU A 39 2.17 13.61 12.14
C LEU A 39 2.35 12.13 12.55
N TYR A 40 1.76 11.20 11.80
CA TYR A 40 1.73 9.77 12.12
C TYR A 40 2.35 8.90 11.01
N LEU A 41 2.08 9.23 9.74
CA LEU A 41 2.52 8.44 8.58
C LEU A 41 3.03 9.35 7.45
N PRO A 42 4.34 9.28 7.12
CA PRO A 42 4.88 10.00 5.98
C PRO A 42 4.21 9.60 4.65
N PRO A 43 4.05 10.51 3.67
CA PRO A 43 3.36 10.23 2.40
C PRO A 43 3.85 9.01 1.60
N ARG A 44 5.10 8.60 1.79
CA ARG A 44 5.65 7.38 1.19
C ARG A 44 4.94 6.10 1.61
N PHE A 45 4.36 6.03 2.81
CA PHE A 45 3.46 4.94 3.18
C PHE A 45 2.26 4.91 2.26
N GLY A 46 1.61 6.06 2.07
CA GLY A 46 0.48 6.19 1.15
C GLY A 46 0.83 5.79 -0.29
N HIS A 47 2.02 6.13 -0.78
CA HIS A 47 2.45 5.67 -2.10
C HIS A 47 2.59 4.15 -2.20
N VAL A 48 3.17 3.49 -1.20
CA VAL A 48 3.32 2.02 -1.16
C VAL A 48 1.96 1.34 -1.03
N TYR A 49 1.11 1.81 -0.11
CA TYR A 49 -0.24 1.28 0.02
C TYR A 49 -1.09 1.49 -1.22
N LEU A 50 -0.96 2.62 -1.93
CA LEU A 50 -1.61 2.81 -3.23
C LEU A 50 -1.17 1.77 -4.25
N PHE A 51 0.12 1.43 -4.29
CA PHE A 51 0.63 0.39 -5.17
C PHE A 51 -0.03 -0.97 -4.87
N HIS A 52 -0.08 -1.36 -3.59
CA HIS A 52 -0.72 -2.61 -3.18
C HIS A 52 -2.23 -2.59 -3.43
N PHE A 53 -2.91 -1.51 -3.07
CA PHE A 53 -4.35 -1.34 -3.24
C PHE A 53 -4.77 -1.51 -4.71
N LEU A 54 -4.08 -0.83 -5.64
CA LEU A 54 -4.37 -0.96 -7.06
C LEU A 54 -4.07 -2.37 -7.60
N GLY A 55 -3.08 -3.06 -7.02
CA GLY A 55 -2.80 -4.47 -7.30
C GLY A 55 -3.93 -5.40 -6.85
N SER A 56 -4.36 -5.27 -5.59
CA SER A 56 -5.47 -6.04 -5.01
C SER A 56 -6.79 -5.77 -5.72
N LEU A 57 -7.08 -4.51 -6.04
CA LEU A 57 -8.27 -4.11 -6.78
C LEU A 57 -8.31 -4.71 -8.18
N LYS A 58 -7.17 -4.74 -8.88
CA LYS A 58 -7.05 -5.42 -10.18
C LYS A 58 -7.40 -6.92 -10.06
N SER A 59 -6.88 -7.60 -9.04
CA SER A 59 -7.17 -9.03 -8.79
C SER A 59 -8.63 -9.26 -8.43
N ARG A 60 -9.24 -8.37 -7.64
CA ARG A 60 -10.66 -8.44 -7.30
C ARG A 60 -11.54 -8.22 -8.53
N ILE A 61 -11.24 -7.23 -9.38
CA ILE A 61 -11.95 -7.02 -10.65
C ILE A 61 -11.87 -8.26 -11.55
N GLU A 62 -10.73 -8.95 -11.58
CA GLU A 62 -10.60 -10.20 -12.34
C GLU A 62 -11.55 -11.29 -11.82
N ARG A 63 -11.65 -11.44 -10.50
CA ARG A 63 -12.58 -12.38 -9.86
C ARG A 63 -14.04 -12.02 -10.12
N ASP A 64 -14.40 -10.76 -9.92
CA ASP A 64 -15.77 -10.27 -10.11
C ASP A 64 -16.22 -10.38 -11.57
N LYS A 65 -15.31 -10.24 -12.53
CA LYS A 65 -15.59 -10.56 -13.95
C LYS A 65 -15.89 -12.04 -14.17
N LYS A 66 -15.13 -12.94 -13.53
CA LYS A 66 -15.35 -14.39 -13.63
C LYS A 66 -16.70 -14.82 -13.02
N CYS A 67 -17.10 -14.22 -11.90
CA CYS A 67 -18.42 -14.46 -11.29
C CYS A 67 -19.56 -13.62 -11.94
N GLY A 68 -19.30 -12.87 -13.02
CA GLY A 68 -20.33 -12.12 -13.77
C GLY A 68 -20.82 -10.81 -13.12
N PHE A 69 -20.22 -10.37 -12.02
CA PHE A 69 -20.58 -9.12 -11.34
C PHE A 69 -20.09 -7.87 -12.08
N ILE A 70 -19.01 -8.00 -12.86
CA ILE A 70 -18.47 -6.92 -13.70
C ILE A 70 -18.48 -7.38 -15.15
N GLU A 71 -19.04 -6.55 -16.03
CA GLU A 71 -19.05 -6.82 -17.46
C GLU A 71 -17.62 -6.86 -18.04
N ALA A 72 -17.28 -7.94 -18.73
CA ALA A 72 -16.01 -8.08 -19.43
C ALA A 72 -16.02 -7.28 -20.74
N LYS A 73 -15.34 -6.12 -20.76
CA LYS A 73 -15.15 -5.32 -21.97
C LYS A 73 -13.80 -5.60 -22.64
N ASN A 74 -13.82 -5.95 -23.93
CA ASN A 74 -12.65 -6.38 -24.70
C ASN A 74 -11.49 -5.37 -24.76
N HIS A 75 -11.77 -4.07 -24.61
CA HIS A 75 -10.78 -2.99 -24.74
C HIS A 75 -10.35 -2.38 -23.41
N VAL A 76 -10.93 -2.80 -22.28
CA VAL A 76 -10.64 -2.22 -20.97
C VAL A 76 -9.92 -3.22 -20.08
N THR A 77 -8.63 -2.97 -19.87
CA THR A 77 -7.81 -3.80 -18.97
C THR A 77 -8.26 -3.65 -17.51
N ASN A 78 -8.10 -4.71 -16.71
CA ASN A 78 -8.42 -4.66 -15.28
C ASN A 78 -7.60 -3.58 -14.53
N ALA A 79 -6.39 -3.29 -15.01
CA ALA A 79 -5.57 -2.20 -14.46
C ALA A 79 -6.19 -0.82 -14.75
N ALA A 80 -6.76 -0.61 -15.94
CA ALA A 80 -7.48 0.62 -16.26
C ALA A 80 -8.73 0.77 -15.38
N LEU A 81 -9.51 -0.30 -15.21
CA LEU A 81 -10.66 -0.32 -14.31
C LEU A 81 -10.25 -0.04 -12.85
N ALA A 82 -9.15 -0.61 -12.37
CA ALA A 82 -8.68 -0.33 -11.00
C ALA A 82 -8.39 1.17 -10.77
N TYR A 83 -7.80 1.87 -11.75
CA TYR A 83 -7.66 3.32 -11.67
C TYR A 83 -9.00 4.05 -11.68
N GLU A 84 -9.95 3.58 -12.49
CA GLU A 84 -11.28 4.17 -12.58
C GLU A 84 -12.07 4.02 -11.28
N PHE A 85 -12.16 2.81 -10.72
CA PHE A 85 -12.77 2.55 -9.42
C PHE A 85 -12.13 3.38 -8.31
N TYR A 86 -10.79 3.46 -8.26
CA TYR A 86 -10.11 4.31 -7.30
C TYR A 86 -10.54 5.77 -7.44
N ARG A 87 -10.47 6.32 -8.66
CA ARG A 87 -10.82 7.73 -8.93
C ARG A 87 -12.26 8.06 -8.59
N ASN A 88 -13.18 7.18 -8.94
CA ASN A 88 -14.60 7.38 -8.71
C ASN A 88 -14.94 7.30 -7.21
N ALA A 89 -14.11 6.64 -6.40
CA ALA A 89 -14.25 6.56 -4.95
C ALA A 89 -13.59 7.73 -4.21
N GLN A 90 -12.89 8.65 -4.91
CA GLN A 90 -12.29 9.83 -4.30
C GLN A 90 -13.34 10.94 -4.12
N ASP A 91 -13.27 11.65 -2.99
CA ASP A 91 -14.05 12.89 -2.79
C ASP A 91 -13.68 13.96 -3.84
N ASN A 92 -12.41 14.03 -4.23
CA ASN A 92 -11.88 14.91 -5.26
C ASN A 92 -11.04 14.11 -6.27
N PRO A 93 -11.64 13.63 -7.37
CA PRO A 93 -10.98 12.74 -8.31
C PRO A 93 -9.68 13.30 -8.89
N THR A 94 -8.59 12.58 -8.71
CA THR A 94 -7.30 12.93 -9.31
C THR A 94 -7.18 12.42 -10.75
N THR A 95 -6.14 12.80 -11.48
CA THR A 95 -5.94 12.32 -12.85
C THR A 95 -5.32 10.92 -12.86
N THR A 96 -5.65 10.11 -13.88
CA THR A 96 -5.02 8.79 -14.07
C THR A 96 -3.49 8.90 -14.23
N SER A 97 -3.00 9.96 -14.87
CA SER A 97 -1.55 10.22 -15.00
C SER A 97 -0.89 10.46 -13.64
N ARG A 98 -1.56 11.18 -12.73
CA ARG A 98 -1.09 11.37 -11.36
C ARG A 98 -1.09 10.06 -10.58
N LEU A 99 -2.16 9.26 -10.63
CA LEU A 99 -2.17 7.94 -9.97
C LEU A 99 -1.08 7.02 -10.50
N ARG A 100 -0.85 6.98 -11.82
CA ARG A 100 0.25 6.21 -12.41
C ARG A 100 1.59 6.64 -11.85
N ARG A 101 1.84 7.95 -11.73
CA ARG A 101 3.08 8.49 -11.15
C ARG A 101 3.22 8.09 -9.67
N LEU A 102 2.17 8.25 -8.87
CA LEU A 102 2.20 7.88 -7.44
C LEU A 102 2.42 6.39 -7.25
N ARG A 103 1.77 5.55 -8.06
CA ARG A 103 2.00 4.10 -8.08
C ARG A 103 3.44 3.75 -8.42
N LEU A 104 4.07 4.43 -9.39
CA LEU A 104 5.48 4.20 -9.72
C LEU A 104 6.40 4.56 -8.54
N ILE A 105 6.13 5.66 -7.85
CA ILE A 105 6.85 6.04 -6.63
C ILE A 105 6.68 4.97 -5.54
N GLY A 106 5.45 4.48 -5.36
CA GLY A 106 5.14 3.37 -4.46
C GLY A 106 5.91 2.10 -4.80
N ASN A 107 5.94 1.71 -6.07
CA ASN A 107 6.70 0.55 -6.53
C ASN A 107 8.19 0.68 -6.21
N ARG A 108 8.78 1.86 -6.43
CA ARG A 108 10.18 2.10 -6.12
C ARG A 108 10.47 1.92 -4.64
N TRP A 109 9.62 2.47 -3.76
CA TRP A 109 9.75 2.29 -2.33
C TRP A 109 9.58 0.82 -1.93
N LYS A 110 8.52 0.17 -2.39
CA LYS A 110 8.23 -1.24 -2.12
C LYS A 110 9.37 -2.18 -2.56
N ASP A 111 9.96 -1.94 -3.72
CA ASP A 111 11.09 -2.74 -4.21
C ASP A 111 12.38 -2.50 -3.41
N ALA A 112 12.48 -1.36 -2.74
CA ALA A 112 13.64 -0.98 -1.96
C ALA A 112 13.55 -1.44 -0.50
N VAL A 113 12.37 -1.34 0.14
CA VAL A 113 12.17 -1.71 1.56
C VAL A 113 11.69 -3.16 1.75
N GLY A 114 11.20 -3.82 0.70
CA GLY A 114 10.70 -5.19 0.78
C GLY A 114 9.51 -5.30 1.75
N SER A 115 9.58 -6.26 2.67
CA SER A 115 8.59 -6.51 3.73
C SER A 115 8.76 -5.60 4.97
N LEU A 116 9.79 -4.76 5.01
CA LEU A 116 10.08 -3.88 6.15
C LEU A 116 9.36 -2.54 5.98
N LEU A 117 8.03 -2.53 5.96
CA LEU A 117 7.26 -1.33 5.61
C LEU A 117 7.52 -0.17 6.60
N PHE A 118 7.65 -0.47 7.90
CA PHE A 118 7.91 0.54 8.92
C PHE A 118 9.27 1.24 8.79
N LEU A 119 10.20 0.67 8.01
CA LEU A 119 11.46 1.30 7.66
C LEU A 119 11.27 2.65 6.95
N LEU A 120 10.14 2.84 6.28
CA LEU A 120 9.78 4.11 5.65
C LEU A 120 9.78 5.28 6.64
N LEU A 121 9.64 5.06 7.95
CA LEU A 121 9.77 6.09 8.98
C LEU A 121 11.21 6.62 9.10
N ALA A 122 12.21 5.76 8.88
CA ALA A 122 13.63 6.12 9.05
C ALA A 122 14.18 6.97 7.89
N PHE A 123 13.54 6.94 6.72
CA PHE A 123 14.04 7.68 5.56
C PHE A 123 13.73 9.17 5.66
N SER A 124 14.70 10.00 5.29
CA SER A 124 14.53 11.46 5.26
C SER A 124 13.62 11.94 4.12
N LYS A 125 13.22 13.22 4.15
CA LYS A 125 12.55 13.89 3.02
C LYS A 125 13.44 13.94 1.76
N THR A 126 14.77 13.97 1.94
CA THR A 126 15.73 13.92 0.83
C THR A 126 15.65 12.59 0.09
N ALA A 127 15.64 11.46 0.82
CA ALA A 127 15.46 10.13 0.23
C ALA A 127 14.12 10.02 -0.52
N GLU A 128 13.06 10.62 0.03
CA GLU A 128 11.76 10.72 -0.63
C GLU A 128 11.83 11.46 -1.98
N SER A 129 12.64 12.51 -2.08
CA SER A 129 12.83 13.23 -3.33
C SER A 129 13.47 12.33 -4.41
N PHE A 130 14.39 11.44 -4.05
CA PHE A 130 14.98 10.50 -5.00
C PHE A 130 13.96 9.50 -5.52
N ALA A 131 13.03 9.03 -4.68
CA ALA A 131 11.92 8.18 -5.10
C ALA A 131 10.95 8.93 -6.05
N LYS A 132 10.67 10.21 -5.78
CA LYS A 132 9.76 11.06 -6.56
C LYS A 132 10.27 11.46 -7.94
N TYR A 133 11.59 11.52 -8.12
CA TYR A 133 12.23 12.06 -9.32
C TYR A 133 13.28 11.08 -9.88
N PRO A 134 12.91 10.23 -10.85
CA PRO A 134 13.85 9.30 -11.50
C PRO A 134 15.07 9.98 -12.15
N LEU A 135 14.95 11.26 -12.52
CA LEU A 135 16.08 12.05 -13.03
C LEU A 135 17.16 12.34 -11.97
N LYS A 136 16.81 12.33 -10.68
CA LYS A 136 17.77 12.54 -9.59
C LYS A 136 18.50 11.25 -9.21
N ALA A 137 17.80 10.13 -9.28
CA ALA A 137 18.34 8.80 -9.12
C ALA A 137 17.44 7.86 -9.92
N ASP A 138 18.01 7.09 -10.84
CA ASP A 138 17.24 6.07 -11.55
C ASP A 138 16.81 4.94 -10.57
N ASN A 139 16.05 3.96 -11.07
CA ASN A 139 15.55 2.87 -10.22
C ASN A 139 16.68 2.02 -9.60
N LYS A 140 17.77 1.79 -10.34
CA LYS A 140 18.90 0.96 -9.89
C LYS A 140 19.71 1.70 -8.82
N THR A 141 20.03 2.96 -9.09
CA THR A 141 20.73 3.86 -8.17
C THR A 141 19.93 4.05 -6.89
N PHE A 142 18.63 4.34 -6.98
CA PHE A 142 17.77 4.49 -5.81
C PHE A 142 17.73 3.21 -4.96
N ARG A 143 17.54 2.04 -5.59
CA ARG A 143 17.56 0.76 -4.88
C ARG A 143 18.91 0.52 -4.20
N SER A 144 20.01 0.80 -4.89
CA SER A 144 21.35 0.64 -4.31
C SER A 144 21.59 1.55 -3.10
N LEU A 145 21.10 2.79 -3.14
CA LEU A 145 21.21 3.73 -2.01
C LEU A 145 20.40 3.25 -0.81
N VAL A 146 19.17 2.76 -1.04
CA VAL A 146 18.33 2.20 0.02
C VAL A 146 18.95 0.93 0.61
N LEU A 147 19.45 0.02 -0.22
CA LEU A 147 20.13 -1.19 0.25
C LEU A 147 21.39 -0.87 1.06
N LYS A 148 22.15 0.15 0.65
CA LYS A 148 23.30 0.61 1.43
C LYS A 148 22.87 1.17 2.79
N ALA A 149 21.86 2.05 2.81
CA ALA A 149 21.32 2.59 4.06
C ALA A 149 20.75 1.49 4.97
N LEU A 150 20.16 0.44 4.37
CA LEU A 150 19.72 -0.76 5.07
C LEU A 150 20.89 -1.53 5.68
N ASN A 151 21.97 -1.77 4.93
CA ASN A 151 23.14 -2.47 5.45
C ASN A 151 23.81 -1.71 6.60
N ASP A 152 23.78 -0.39 6.56
CA ASP A 152 24.35 0.48 7.61
C ASP A 152 23.44 0.60 8.85
N MET A 153 22.21 0.07 8.80
CA MET A 153 21.23 0.16 9.88
C MET A 153 21.46 -0.93 10.95
N PRO A 154 21.30 -0.62 12.25
CA PRO A 154 21.33 -1.61 13.32
C PRO A 154 20.33 -2.74 13.09
N GLU A 155 20.73 -3.99 13.34
CA GLU A 155 19.87 -5.17 13.18
C GLU A 155 18.66 -5.13 14.11
N GLU A 156 18.81 -4.56 15.31
CA GLU A 156 17.72 -4.37 16.26
C GLU A 156 16.59 -3.53 15.66
N LEU A 157 16.94 -2.46 14.93
CA LEU A 157 15.95 -1.60 14.28
C LEU A 157 15.27 -2.30 13.10
N LYS A 158 16.00 -3.13 12.34
CA LYS A 158 15.41 -3.95 11.26
C LYS A 158 14.41 -4.95 11.84
N ASN A 159 14.79 -5.63 12.92
CA ASN A 159 13.93 -6.61 13.61
C ASN A 159 12.65 -5.95 14.13
N VAL A 160 12.76 -4.78 14.79
CA VAL A 160 11.59 -4.01 15.23
C VAL A 160 10.71 -3.66 14.04
N CYS A 161 11.27 -3.09 12.96
CA CYS A 161 10.48 -2.75 11.77
C CYS A 161 9.79 -3.98 11.15
N HIS A 162 10.43 -5.15 11.21
CA HIS A 162 9.87 -6.41 10.72
C HIS A 162 8.67 -6.84 11.58
N GLU A 163 8.84 -6.94 12.89
CA GLU A 163 7.77 -7.32 13.83
C GLU A 163 6.58 -6.37 13.74
N LEU A 164 6.83 -5.06 13.66
CA LEU A 164 5.76 -4.08 13.49
C LEU A 164 5.01 -4.25 12.18
N SER A 165 5.71 -4.62 11.10
CA SER A 165 5.07 -4.89 9.81
C SER A 165 4.17 -6.13 9.91
N ILE A 166 4.62 -7.19 10.58
CA ILE A 166 3.83 -8.41 10.82
C ILE A 166 2.58 -8.10 11.66
N ILE A 167 2.74 -7.38 12.78
CA ILE A 167 1.63 -7.02 13.66
C ILE A 167 0.60 -6.17 12.87
N ALA A 168 1.05 -5.15 12.14
CA ALA A 168 0.15 -4.31 11.37
C ALA A 168 -0.62 -5.09 10.29
N GLU A 169 0.01 -6.05 9.63
CA GLU A 169 -0.65 -6.94 8.66
C GLU A 169 -1.67 -7.86 9.32
N HIS A 170 -1.33 -8.44 10.49
CA HIS A 170 -2.24 -9.29 11.26
C HIS A 170 -3.48 -8.53 11.73
N GLU A 171 -3.30 -7.34 12.31
CA GLU A 171 -4.42 -6.54 12.81
C GLU A 171 -5.31 -6.02 11.67
N ALA A 172 -4.71 -5.65 10.53
CA ALA A 172 -5.45 -5.27 9.33
C ALA A 172 -6.31 -6.44 8.79
N ALA A 173 -5.85 -7.69 8.93
CA ALA A 173 -6.61 -8.87 8.51
C ALA A 173 -7.78 -9.19 9.45
N ASN A 174 -7.68 -8.84 10.73
CA ASN A 174 -8.66 -9.18 11.77
C ASN A 174 -9.72 -8.10 12.04
N ASN A 175 -9.70 -6.98 11.32
CA ASN A 175 -10.58 -5.81 11.55
C ASN A 175 -10.53 -5.29 13.00
N SER A 176 -9.40 -5.45 13.69
CA SER A 176 -9.22 -4.96 15.06
C SER A 176 -9.16 -3.43 15.10
N SER A 177 -9.60 -2.83 16.21
CA SER A 177 -9.58 -1.37 16.40
C SER A 177 -8.13 -0.83 16.44
N PRO A 178 -7.84 0.31 15.76
CA PRO A 178 -6.54 0.99 15.84
C PRO A 178 -6.09 1.34 17.27
N ASP A 179 -7.04 1.49 18.21
CA ASP A 179 -6.76 1.81 19.61
C ASP A 179 -6.04 0.68 20.36
N ASP A 180 -6.22 -0.58 19.96
CA ASP A 180 -5.54 -1.71 20.59
C ASP A 180 -4.06 -1.79 20.14
N ILE A 181 -3.79 -1.35 18.90
CA ILE A 181 -2.45 -1.26 18.32
C ILE A 181 -1.62 -0.17 19.02
N LEU A 182 -2.21 0.99 19.27
CA LEU A 182 -1.53 2.10 19.98
C LEU A 182 -1.34 1.82 21.47
N LYS A 183 -2.29 1.10 22.11
CA LYS A 183 -2.16 0.63 23.50
C LYS A 183 -1.06 -0.40 23.71
N SER A 184 -0.64 -1.11 22.66
CA SER A 184 0.44 -2.11 22.74
C SER A 184 1.85 -1.53 22.95
N GLY A 185 2.00 -0.20 23.07
CA GLY A 185 3.30 0.42 23.40
C GLY A 185 4.26 0.54 22.21
N LEU A 186 3.77 0.37 20.97
CA LEU A 186 4.54 0.43 19.73
C LEU A 186 5.47 1.66 19.62
N ARG A 187 4.94 2.83 19.99
CA ARG A 187 5.67 4.11 19.95
C ARG A 187 6.80 4.14 20.97
N ASP A 188 6.56 3.58 22.15
CA ASP A 188 7.55 3.58 23.23
C ASP A 188 8.63 2.54 22.94
N TYR A 189 8.28 1.40 22.33
CA TYR A 189 9.24 0.40 21.87
C TYR A 189 10.16 0.92 20.75
N VAL A 190 9.58 1.58 19.73
CA VAL A 190 10.37 2.22 18.65
C VAL A 190 11.27 3.33 19.21
N LYS A 191 10.77 4.14 20.14
CA LYS A 191 11.59 5.14 20.82
C LYS A 191 12.72 4.52 21.63
N GLU A 192 12.47 3.46 22.38
CA GLU A 192 13.48 2.79 23.18
C GLU A 192 14.59 2.18 22.30
N CYS A 193 14.22 1.56 21.18
CA CYS A 193 15.18 1.01 20.21
C CYS A 193 15.98 2.11 19.48
N LEU A 194 15.39 3.27 19.21
CA LEU A 194 16.06 4.39 18.55
C LEU A 194 16.91 5.26 19.50
N LEU A 195 16.62 5.25 20.81
CA LEU A 195 17.22 6.16 21.79
C LEU A 195 18.15 5.47 22.80
N ARG A 196 18.34 4.15 22.74
CA ARG A 196 19.34 3.48 23.58
C ARG A 196 20.74 4.01 23.27
N PRO A 197 21.48 4.56 24.26
CA PRO A 197 22.91 4.82 24.10
C PRO A 197 23.64 3.48 23.97
N LYS A 198 24.68 3.46 23.13
CA LYS A 198 25.64 2.33 23.05
C LYS A 198 26.40 2.17 24.35
#